data_AF-A0A0C2DU16-F1
#
_entry.id   AF-A0A0C2DU16-F1
#
_cell.length_a   1.000
_cell.length_b   1.000
_cell.length_c   1.000
_cell.angle_alpha   90.00
_cell.angle_beta   90.00
_cell.angle_gamma   90.00
#
_symmetry.space_group_name_H-M   'P 1'
#
loop_
_entity.id
_entity.type
_entity.pdbx_description
1 polymer ?
#
loop_
_entity_poly.entity_id
_entity_poly.type
_entity_poly.pdbx_seq_one_letter_code
_entity_poly.pdbx_strand_id
1 'polypeptide(L)'
;MDKFDHIYCFDPLQTKSAKKFRHMMRIFSNRSGIDLNVTSTLSCLRFDTGTELDGSAGKQGKTYRRHSAFVIGCRGFEDACNQTHFPPISLRPDQLYQHITIYRFSLVE
;
A
#
# COMPACT_ATOMS: atom_id res chain seq x y z
N MET A 1 -5.53 -18.72 6.54
CA MET A 1 -4.56 -17.61 6.34
C MET A 1 -4.69 -16.71 7.54
N ASP A 2 -3.58 -16.33 8.15
CA ASP A 2 -3.61 -15.44 9.30
C ASP A 2 -4.02 -14.02 8.89
N LYS A 3 -4.63 -13.29 9.83
CA LYS A 3 -5.04 -11.90 9.63
C LYS A 3 -3.80 -11.02 9.61
N PHE A 4 -3.61 -10.27 8.54
CA PHE A 4 -2.79 -9.06 8.55
C PHE A 4 -3.73 -7.89 8.36
N ASP A 5 -3.59 -6.86 9.19
CA ASP A 5 -4.18 -5.53 9.01
C ASP A 5 -3.24 -4.51 9.64
N HIS A 6 -2.06 -4.40 9.03
CA HIS A 6 -0.93 -3.67 9.60
C HIS A 6 -0.40 -2.62 8.65
N ILE A 7 0.27 -1.64 9.23
CA ILE A 7 1.11 -0.70 8.50
C ILE A 7 2.56 -1.12 8.59
N TYR A 8 3.20 -1.14 7.43
CA TYR A 8 4.63 -1.25 7.29
C TYR A 8 5.21 0.14 7.03
N CYS A 9 6.09 0.58 7.92
CA CYS A 9 6.76 1.87 7.82
C CYS A 9 8.17 1.68 7.24
N PHE A 10 8.51 2.47 6.23
CA PHE A 10 9.81 2.40 5.58
C PHE A 10 10.70 3.56 6.03
N ASP A 11 11.96 3.26 6.34
CA ASP A 11 12.91 4.25 6.83
C ASP A 11 13.17 5.36 5.80
N PRO A 12 12.85 6.64 6.12
CA PRO A 12 13.09 7.77 5.23
C PRO A 12 14.59 7.98 4.94
N LEU A 13 15.50 7.54 5.80
CA LEU A 13 16.96 7.71 5.67
C LEU A 13 17.61 6.65 4.77
N GLN A 14 16.96 5.51 4.53
CA GLN A 14 17.48 4.49 3.61
C GLN A 14 17.54 4.94 2.14
N THR A 15 16.87 6.06 1.81
CA THR A 15 16.94 6.67 0.49
C THR A 15 17.79 7.94 0.57
N LYS A 16 19.02 7.93 0.02
CA LYS A 16 19.96 9.07 -0.04
C LYS A 16 19.43 10.31 -0.80
N SER A 17 18.17 10.36 -1.21
CA SER A 17 17.56 11.46 -1.95
C SER A 17 16.08 11.60 -1.59
N ALA A 18 15.69 12.79 -1.16
CA ALA A 18 14.38 13.14 -0.60
C ALA A 18 13.17 13.07 -1.58
N LYS A 19 13.37 12.58 -2.82
CA LYS A 19 12.36 12.60 -3.89
C LYS A 19 12.32 11.34 -4.77
N LYS A 20 12.81 10.18 -4.29
CA LYS A 20 12.81 8.96 -5.11
C LYS A 20 11.74 7.96 -4.68
N PHE A 21 11.00 7.46 -5.66
CA PHE A 21 10.11 6.31 -5.53
C PHE A 21 10.77 5.18 -4.74
N ARG A 22 10.04 4.64 -3.77
CA ARG A 22 10.45 3.51 -2.95
C ARG A 22 9.68 2.27 -3.34
N HIS A 23 10.37 1.13 -3.39
CA HIS A 23 9.71 -0.17 -3.47
C HIS A 23 8.93 -0.45 -2.19
N MET A 24 7.61 -0.61 -2.33
CA MET A 24 6.71 -0.85 -1.21
C MET A 24 6.42 -2.35 -1.04
N MET A 25 6.11 -3.03 -2.14
CA MET A 25 5.68 -4.42 -2.09
C MET A 25 5.82 -5.06 -3.46
N ARG A 26 6.17 -6.35 -3.48
CA ARG A 26 6.01 -7.22 -4.63
C ARG A 26 5.01 -8.31 -4.28
N ILE A 27 4.00 -8.50 -5.12
CA ILE A 27 3.02 -9.59 -5.00
C ILE A 27 3.08 -10.39 -6.29
N PHE A 28 3.19 -11.70 -6.18
CA PHE A 28 3.15 -12.56 -7.36
C PHE A 28 2.29 -13.79 -7.11
N SER A 29 1.81 -14.40 -8.19
CA SER A 29 1.02 -15.61 -8.14
C SER A 29 1.59 -16.65 -9.09
N ASN A 30 2.21 -17.70 -8.54
CA ASN A 30 2.73 -18.83 -9.32
C ASN A 30 1.66 -19.51 -10.19
N ARG A 31 0.37 -19.40 -9.81
CA ARG A 31 -0.74 -19.97 -10.58
C ARG A 31 -1.00 -19.22 -11.89
N SER A 32 -0.93 -17.89 -11.85
CA SER A 32 -1.25 -17.04 -13.01
C SER A 32 -0.01 -16.51 -13.73
N GLY A 33 1.16 -16.58 -13.08
CA GLY A 33 2.38 -15.91 -13.51
C GLY A 33 2.36 -14.40 -13.30
N ILE A 34 1.25 -13.79 -12.86
CA ILE A 34 1.17 -12.34 -12.69
C ILE A 34 2.07 -11.91 -11.52
N ASP A 35 2.88 -10.89 -11.78
CA ASP A 35 3.69 -10.15 -10.82
C ASP A 35 3.22 -8.70 -10.77
N LEU A 36 3.07 -8.17 -9.56
CA LEU A 36 2.73 -6.79 -9.27
C LEU A 36 3.82 -6.20 -8.38
N ASN A 37 4.56 -5.25 -8.93
CA ASN A 37 5.52 -4.43 -8.20
C ASN A 37 4.91 -3.06 -7.88
N VAL A 38 4.90 -2.68 -6.60
CA VAL A 38 4.33 -1.44 -6.10
C VAL A 38 5.46 -0.53 -5.65
N THR A 39 5.51 0.67 -6.22
CA THR A 39 6.42 1.73 -5.75
C THR A 39 5.65 2.99 -5.40
N SER A 40 6.12 3.76 -4.43
CA SER A 40 5.45 5.01 -4.04
C SER A 40 6.41 6.05 -3.49
N THR A 41 6.02 7.33 -3.54
CA THR A 41 6.70 8.45 -2.87
C THR A 41 6.31 8.60 -1.40
N LEU A 42 5.35 7.80 -0.92
CA LEU A 42 4.90 7.82 0.48
C LEU A 42 5.83 7.01 1.39
N SER A 43 5.61 7.05 2.71
CA SER A 43 6.54 6.46 3.69
C SER A 43 6.06 5.14 4.27
N CYS A 44 4.79 4.81 4.10
CA CYS A 44 4.16 3.64 4.71
C CYS A 44 3.25 2.90 3.71
N LEU A 45 2.99 1.62 3.98
CA LEU A 45 2.04 0.79 3.26
C LEU A 45 1.13 0.07 4.26
N ARG A 46 -0.20 0.25 4.14
CA ARG A 46 -1.16 -0.64 4.79
C ARG A 46 -1.36 -1.89 3.94
N PHE A 47 -1.31 -3.05 4.58
CA PHE A 47 -1.62 -4.34 3.99
C PHE A 47 -2.68 -5.06 4.84
N ASP A 48 -3.84 -5.33 4.21
CA ASP A 48 -4.89 -6.17 4.79
C ASP A 48 -5.15 -7.39 3.90
N THR A 49 -5.34 -8.55 4.52
CA THR A 49 -5.59 -9.82 3.81
C THR A 49 -7.06 -10.02 3.44
N GLY A 50 -7.84 -8.96 3.25
CA GLY A 50 -9.26 -9.02 2.89
C GLY A 50 -10.11 -9.56 4.04
N THR A 51 -9.81 -9.14 5.26
CA THR A 51 -10.40 -9.73 6.47
C THR A 51 -11.88 -9.38 6.61
N GLU A 52 -12.25 -8.18 6.20
CA GLU A 52 -13.60 -7.62 6.33
C GLU A 52 -14.50 -7.92 5.12
N LEU A 53 -14.03 -8.73 4.16
CA LEU A 53 -14.87 -9.21 3.06
C LEU A 53 -15.89 -10.23 3.59
N ASP A 54 -17.15 -9.90 3.42
CA ASP A 54 -18.30 -10.51 4.10
C ASP A 54 -19.07 -11.53 3.25
N GLY A 55 -18.65 -11.78 2.01
CA GLY A 55 -19.40 -12.60 1.06
C GLY A 55 -20.37 -11.80 0.19
N SER A 56 -20.18 -10.50 0.06
CA SER A 56 -20.90 -9.66 -0.90
C SER A 56 -20.81 -10.16 -2.35
N ALA A 57 -21.86 -9.87 -3.12
CA ALA A 57 -21.92 -10.19 -4.54
C ALA A 57 -20.88 -9.38 -5.33
N GLY A 58 -20.09 -10.08 -6.11
CA GLY A 58 -19.01 -9.55 -6.93
C GLY A 58 -19.29 -9.60 -8.43
N LYS A 59 -18.27 -9.21 -9.21
CA LYS A 59 -18.35 -9.23 -10.68
C LYS A 59 -18.51 -10.65 -11.21
N GLN A 60 -19.22 -10.81 -12.33
CA GLN A 60 -19.39 -12.08 -13.05
C GLN A 60 -19.92 -13.23 -12.15
N GLY A 61 -20.86 -12.91 -11.26
CA GLY A 61 -21.48 -13.89 -10.37
C GLY A 61 -20.54 -14.46 -9.30
N LYS A 62 -19.37 -13.85 -9.08
CA LYS A 62 -18.46 -14.24 -7.99
C LYS A 62 -18.95 -13.70 -6.65
N THR A 63 -18.49 -14.31 -5.58
CA THR A 63 -18.77 -13.89 -4.19
C THR A 63 -17.45 -13.53 -3.53
N TYR A 64 -17.33 -12.31 -3.00
CA TYR A 64 -16.11 -11.84 -2.33
C TYR A 64 -16.10 -12.27 -0.88
N ARG A 65 -15.62 -13.49 -0.63
CA ARG A 65 -15.48 -14.03 0.72
C ARG A 65 -14.28 -13.45 1.44
N ARG A 66 -14.24 -13.60 2.76
CA ARG A 66 -13.07 -13.35 3.59
C ARG A 66 -11.82 -13.98 2.96
N HIS A 67 -10.75 -13.19 2.85
CA HIS A 67 -9.47 -13.58 2.23
C HIS A 67 -9.51 -13.87 0.71
N SER A 68 -10.57 -13.47 0.00
CA SER A 68 -10.64 -13.60 -1.47
C SER A 68 -9.86 -12.51 -2.23
N ALA A 69 -9.40 -11.48 -1.53
CA ALA A 69 -8.53 -10.43 -2.04
C ALA A 69 -7.59 -9.94 -0.93
N PHE A 70 -6.69 -9.03 -1.29
CA PHE A 70 -5.89 -8.25 -0.35
C PHE A 70 -6.05 -6.76 -0.68
N VAL A 71 -5.79 -5.91 0.30
CA VAL A 71 -5.81 -4.45 0.17
C VAL A 71 -4.41 -3.91 0.39
N ILE A 72 -3.99 -3.01 -0.50
CA ILE A 72 -2.71 -2.28 -0.40
C ILE A 72 -2.96 -0.77 -0.48
N GLY A 73 -2.52 -0.03 0.54
CA GLY A 73 -2.69 1.42 0.62
C GLY A 73 -1.40 2.12 0.99
N CYS A 74 -0.71 2.73 0.02
CA CYS A 74 0.44 3.59 0.28
C CYS A 74 -0.02 4.88 0.96
N ARG A 75 0.64 5.29 2.05
CA ARG A 75 0.20 6.40 2.92
C ARG A 75 1.34 6.98 3.75
N GLY A 76 1.06 8.11 4.41
CA GLY A 76 1.89 8.61 5.51
C GLY A 76 1.72 7.75 6.78
N PHE A 77 2.45 8.10 7.83
CA PHE A 77 2.35 7.43 9.12
C PHE A 77 0.94 7.54 9.68
N GLU A 78 0.44 6.46 10.29
CA GLU A 78 -0.80 6.52 11.06
C GLU A 78 -0.65 7.45 12.26
N ASP A 79 -1.72 8.14 12.60
CA ASP A 79 -1.75 9.06 13.74
C ASP A 79 -0.76 10.25 13.66
N ALA A 80 -0.16 10.50 12.49
CA ALA A 80 0.83 11.57 12.31
C ALA A 80 0.33 12.98 12.62
N CYS A 81 -0.99 13.21 12.63
CA CYS A 81 -1.55 14.48 13.08
C CYS A 81 -1.41 14.70 14.60
N ASN A 82 -1.35 13.62 15.39
CA ASN A 82 -1.25 13.64 16.85
C ASN A 82 0.16 13.33 17.36
N GLN A 83 1.02 12.76 16.51
CA GLN A 83 2.39 12.35 16.85
C GLN A 83 3.42 13.35 16.31
N THR A 84 3.86 14.28 17.16
CA THR A 84 4.77 15.39 16.77
C THR A 84 6.13 14.97 16.24
N HIS A 85 6.55 13.72 16.50
CA HIS A 85 7.82 13.17 16.02
C HIS A 85 7.69 12.44 14.66
N PHE A 86 6.48 12.28 14.13
CA PHE A 86 6.26 11.75 12.79
C PHE A 86 6.42 12.84 11.71
N PRO A 87 6.75 12.47 10.46
CA PRO A 87 6.74 13.42 9.36
C PRO A 87 5.38 14.13 9.27
N PRO A 88 5.37 15.46 9.06
CA PRO A 88 4.14 16.24 9.07
C PRO A 88 3.21 15.81 7.94
N ILE A 89 1.92 15.71 8.25
CA ILE A 89 0.86 15.39 7.28
C ILE A 89 -0.03 16.60 6.94
N SER A 90 0.24 17.75 7.57
CA SER A 90 -0.50 18.99 7.35
C SER A 90 -0.11 19.65 6.03
N LEU A 91 -1.12 20.17 5.33
CA LEU A 91 -0.96 21.03 4.16
C LEU A 91 -1.34 22.46 4.55
N ARG A 92 -0.47 23.43 4.29
CA ARG A 92 -0.70 24.85 4.52
C ARG A 92 -1.15 25.54 3.22
N PRO A 93 -1.75 26.75 3.29
CA PRO A 93 -2.00 27.56 2.11
C PRO A 93 -0.75 27.66 1.22
N ASP A 94 -0.98 27.64 -0.10
CA ASP A 94 0.04 27.73 -1.15
C ASP A 94 1.05 26.57 -1.23
N GLN A 95 0.88 25.53 -0.40
CA GLN A 95 1.69 24.31 -0.52
C GLN A 95 1.08 23.33 -1.52
N LEU A 96 1.95 22.61 -2.24
CA LEU A 96 1.57 21.52 -3.12
C LEU A 96 1.59 20.19 -2.35
N TYR A 97 0.43 19.54 -2.24
CA TYR A 97 0.33 18.15 -1.80
C TYR A 97 0.43 17.22 -3.00
N GLN A 98 1.53 16.48 -3.13
CA GLN A 98 1.74 15.57 -4.25
C GLN A 98 2.41 14.28 -3.79
N HIS A 99 1.77 13.15 -4.13
CA HIS A 99 2.33 11.83 -3.99
C HIS A 99 1.99 10.98 -5.22
N ILE A 100 2.85 10.02 -5.52
CA ILE A 100 2.66 9.11 -6.66
C ILE A 100 2.86 7.69 -6.16
N THR A 101 1.95 6.80 -6.57
CA THR A 101 2.06 5.35 -6.41
C THR A 101 1.96 4.71 -7.78
N ILE A 102 2.90 3.83 -8.12
CA ILE A 102 2.97 3.12 -9.39
C ILE A 102 2.71 1.64 -9.13
N TYR A 103 1.75 1.08 -9.85
CA TYR A 103 1.43 -0.34 -9.91
C TYR A 103 1.96 -0.89 -11.22
N ARG A 104 3.12 -1.57 -11.18
CA ARG A 104 3.74 -2.16 -12.37
C ARG A 104 3.41 -3.64 -12.43
N PHE A 105 2.69 -4.04 -13.46
CA PHE A 105 2.40 -5.44 -13.76
C PHE A 105 3.45 -6.02 -14.70
N SER A 106 3.84 -7.26 -14.45
CA SER A 106 4.69 -8.09 -15.30
C SER A 106 4.33 -9.56 -15.13
N LEU A 107 5.11 -10.45 -15.75
CA LEU A 107 5.07 -11.88 -15.47
C LEU A 107 6.28 -12.24 -14.60
N VAL A 108 6.14 -13.27 -13.76
CA VAL A 108 7.25 -13.90 -13.05
C VAL A 108 8.11 -14.64 -14.08
N GLU A 109 9.43 -14.41 -14.05
CA GLU A 109 10.42 -15.14 -14.87
C GLU A 109 10.60 -16.59 -14.39
#